data_AF-A0A3D1JBL2-F1
#
_entry.id   AF-A0A3D1JBL2-F1
#
_cell.length_a   1.000
_cell.length_b   1.000
_cell.length_c   1.000
_cell.angle_alpha   90.00
_cell.angle_beta   90.00
_cell.angle_gamma   90.00
#
_symmetry.space_group_name_H-M   'P 1'
#
loop_
_entity.id
_entity.type
_entity.pdbx_description
1 polymer ?
#
loop_
_entity_poly.entity_id
_entity_poly.type
_entity_poly.pdbx_seq_one_letter_code
_entity_poly.pdbx_strand_id
1 'polypeptide(L)'
;LTMNHGDFITIIGGNGAGKSTLLNSIAGTIPTNQGRITLDGKDITRLSVTKRSKAISRVFQDPRMGTAVRLTVEENLALAYKRGQARGFSTGVKSK
;
A
#
# COMPACT_ATOMS: atom_id res chain seq x y z
N LEU A 1 -17.54 -8.55 3.56
CA LEU A 1 -16.31 -9.07 4.21
C LEU A 1 -15.93 -8.07 5.30
N THR A 2 -15.78 -8.54 6.52
CA THR A 2 -15.36 -7.74 7.68
C THR A 2 -14.13 -8.41 8.27
N MET A 3 -13.13 -7.62 8.65
CA MET A 3 -11.89 -8.09 9.24
C MET A 3 -11.67 -7.32 10.55
N ASN A 4 -11.25 -8.02 11.58
CA ASN A 4 -10.90 -7.45 12.87
C ASN A 4 -9.40 -7.18 12.93
N HIS A 5 -9.00 -6.37 13.91
CA HIS A 5 -7.59 -6.11 14.16
C HIS A 5 -6.86 -7.42 14.52
N GLY A 6 -5.76 -7.70 13.81
CA GLY A 6 -4.94 -8.90 14.01
C GLY A 6 -5.30 -10.09 13.12
N ASP A 7 -6.39 -10.00 12.35
CA ASP A 7 -6.78 -11.08 11.44
C ASP A 7 -5.74 -11.29 10.34
N PHE A 8 -5.34 -12.55 10.14
CA PHE A 8 -4.54 -12.99 9.00
C PHE A 8 -5.42 -13.74 8.00
N ILE A 9 -5.69 -13.10 6.87
CA ILE A 9 -6.67 -13.60 5.88
C ILE A 9 -5.96 -14.00 4.59
N THR A 10 -6.31 -15.19 4.09
CA THR A 10 -5.87 -15.69 2.78
C THR A 10 -7.02 -15.64 1.78
N ILE A 11 -6.75 -15.14 0.57
CA ILE A 11 -7.71 -15.09 -0.53
C ILE A 11 -7.23 -16.05 -1.63
N ILE A 12 -7.99 -17.11 -1.88
CA ILE A 12 -7.71 -18.12 -2.90
C ILE A 12 -8.72 -18.05 -4.05
N GLY A 13 -8.31 -18.52 -5.22
CA GLY A 13 -9.15 -18.57 -6.42
C GLY A 13 -8.31 -18.68 -7.69
N GLY A 14 -8.90 -19.13 -8.79
CA GLY A 14 -8.21 -19.25 -10.09
C GLY A 14 -7.75 -17.91 -10.68
N ASN A 15 -7.01 -17.97 -11.79
CA ASN A 15 -6.69 -16.78 -12.57
C ASN A 15 -7.99 -16.13 -13.08
N GLY A 16 -8.08 -14.79 -13.02
CA GLY A 16 -9.29 -14.07 -13.39
C GLY A 16 -10.37 -13.99 -12.31
N ALA A 17 -10.24 -14.68 -11.17
CA ALA A 17 -11.22 -14.62 -10.07
C ALA A 17 -11.33 -13.25 -9.36
N GLY A 18 -10.61 -12.23 -9.81
CA GLY A 18 -10.71 -10.86 -9.28
C GLY A 18 -9.86 -10.56 -8.05
N LYS A 19 -8.97 -11.46 -7.61
CA LYS A 19 -8.11 -11.26 -6.41
C LYS A 19 -7.29 -9.96 -6.48
N SER A 20 -6.58 -9.74 -7.58
CA SER A 20 -5.79 -8.52 -7.79
C SER A 20 -6.68 -7.28 -7.89
N THR A 21 -7.85 -7.39 -8.53
CA THR A 21 -8.84 -6.31 -8.60
C THR A 21 -9.33 -5.92 -7.21
N LEU A 22 -9.66 -6.89 -6.35
CA LEU A 22 -10.09 -6.65 -4.97
C LEU A 22 -9.00 -5.89 -4.18
N LEU A 23 -7.75 -6.36 -4.22
CA LEU A 23 -6.63 -5.70 -3.54
C LEU A 23 -6.38 -4.29 -4.11
N ASN A 24 -6.51 -4.11 -5.43
CA ASN A 24 -6.40 -2.80 -6.07
C ASN A 24 -7.53 -1.84 -5.62
N SER A 25 -8.75 -2.34 -5.44
CA SER A 25 -9.90 -1.56 -4.97
C SER A 25 -9.77 -1.15 -3.50
N ILE A 26 -9.28 -2.05 -2.65
CA ILE A 26 -8.95 -1.73 -1.25
C ILE A 26 -7.87 -0.65 -1.18
N ALA A 27 -6.81 -0.79 -1.97
CA ALA A 27 -5.73 0.20 -2.07
C ALA A 27 -6.17 1.53 -2.73
N GLY A 28 -7.32 1.56 -3.40
CA GLY A 28 -7.87 2.73 -4.08
C GLY A 28 -7.28 3.00 -5.46
N THR A 29 -6.54 2.05 -6.03
CA THR A 29 -5.93 2.15 -7.38
C THR A 29 -6.96 1.87 -8.48
N ILE A 30 -7.97 1.05 -8.17
CA ILE A 30 -9.15 0.84 -9.01
C ILE A 30 -10.38 1.36 -8.24
N PRO A 31 -11.16 2.30 -8.79
CA PRO A 31 -12.37 2.79 -8.12
C PRO A 31 -13.42 1.68 -8.03
N THR A 32 -14.19 1.67 -6.93
CA THR A 32 -15.33 0.77 -6.76
C THR A 32 -16.59 1.42 -7.30
N ASN A 33 -17.29 0.78 -8.23
CA ASN A 33 -18.53 1.29 -8.81
C ASN A 33 -19.71 1.22 -7.82
N GLN A 34 -19.71 0.22 -6.94
CA GLN A 34 -20.78 -0.03 -5.95
C GLN A 34 -20.19 -0.54 -4.64
N GLY A 35 -20.98 -0.47 -3.57
CA GLY A 35 -20.58 -0.89 -2.23
C GLY A 35 -19.78 0.18 -1.47
N ARG A 36 -19.26 -0.22 -0.31
CA ARG A 36 -18.49 0.64 0.59
C ARG A 36 -17.30 -0.11 1.17
N ILE A 37 -16.16 0.57 1.30
CA ILE A 37 -14.98 0.11 2.01
C ILE A 37 -14.79 1.02 3.22
N THR A 38 -14.76 0.41 4.41
CA THR A 38 -14.53 1.13 5.66
C THR A 38 -13.24 0.65 6.32
N LEU A 39 -12.54 1.57 6.98
CA LEU A 39 -11.35 1.30 7.79
C LEU A 39 -11.49 2.08 9.09
N ASP A 40 -11.44 1.38 10.23
CA ASP A 40 -11.64 1.97 11.57
C ASP A 40 -12.89 2.85 11.66
N GLY A 41 -14.01 2.36 11.10
CA GLY A 41 -15.29 3.07 11.07
C GLY A 41 -15.38 4.23 10.07
N LYS A 42 -14.30 4.57 9.36
CA LYS A 42 -14.28 5.65 8.36
C LYS A 42 -14.51 5.10 6.96
N ASP A 43 -15.39 5.74 6.20
CA ASP A 43 -15.58 5.44 4.78
C ASP A 43 -14.36 5.91 3.97
N ILE A 44 -13.64 4.96 3.37
CA ILE A 44 -12.48 5.23 2.53
C ILE A 44 -12.77 5.06 1.04
N THR A 45 -14.00 4.68 0.66
CA THR A 45 -14.40 4.24 -0.69
C THR A 45 -13.99 5.19 -1.80
N ARG A 46 -14.03 6.51 -1.55
CA ARG A 46 -13.68 7.56 -2.52
C ARG A 46 -12.36 8.27 -2.21
N LEU A 47 -11.60 7.80 -1.21
CA LEU A 47 -10.28 8.36 -0.93
C LEU A 47 -9.27 7.92 -1.98
N SER A 48 -8.39 8.85 -2.37
CA SER A 48 -7.28 8.57 -3.27
C SER A 48 -6.26 7.61 -2.63
N VAL A 49 -5.49 6.92 -3.48
CA VAL A 49 -4.38 6.04 -3.06
C VAL A 49 -3.47 6.75 -2.05
N THR A 50 -3.10 8.01 -2.30
CA THR A 50 -2.23 8.81 -1.42
C THR A 50 -2.82 9.02 -0.03
N LYS A 51 -4.14 9.21 0.09
CA LYS A 51 -4.79 9.34 1.40
C LYS A 51 -4.86 7.99 2.12
N ARG A 52 -5.13 6.91 1.39
CA ARG A 52 -5.20 5.53 1.93
C ARG A 52 -3.83 5.00 2.34
N SER A 53 -2.75 5.38 1.64
CA SER A 53 -1.40 4.86 1.86
C SER A 53 -0.78 5.22 3.22
N LYS A 54 -1.45 6.10 3.98
CA LYS A 54 -1.13 6.41 5.38
C LYS A 54 -1.46 5.27 6.34
N ALA A 55 -2.46 4.45 6.00
CA ALA A 55 -2.92 3.33 6.83
C ALA A 55 -2.77 1.99 6.12
N ILE A 56 -2.83 1.96 4.79
CA ILE A 56 -2.73 0.74 3.98
C ILE A 56 -1.36 0.71 3.29
N SER A 57 -0.63 -0.38 3.47
CA SER A 57 0.59 -0.67 2.70
C SER A 57 0.39 -1.92 1.86
N ARG A 58 1.03 -1.95 0.70
CA ARG A 58 0.92 -3.05 -0.25
C ARG A 58 2.29 -3.49 -0.72
N VAL A 59 2.48 -4.80 -0.72
CA VAL A 59 3.57 -5.46 -1.44
C VAL A 59 3.02 -5.91 -2.79
N PHE A 60 3.69 -5.53 -3.86
CA PHE A 60 3.28 -5.85 -5.23
C PHE A 60 3.93 -7.15 -5.69
N GLN A 61 3.28 -7.82 -6.65
CA GLN A 61 3.84 -9.03 -7.27
C GLN A 61 5.14 -8.73 -8.02
N ASP A 62 5.22 -7.59 -8.73
CA ASP A 62 6.48 -7.05 -9.22
C ASP A 62 7.06 -6.08 -8.18
N PRO A 63 8.20 -6.40 -7.54
CA PRO A 63 8.83 -5.54 -6.54
C PRO A 63 9.17 -4.13 -7.06
N ARG A 64 9.41 -3.98 -8.38
CA ARG A 64 9.76 -2.70 -9.02
C ARG A 64 8.64 -1.67 -8.91
N MET A 65 7.40 -2.10 -8.69
CA MET A 65 6.26 -1.21 -8.47
C MET A 65 6.22 -0.60 -7.06
N GLY A 66 6.96 -1.18 -6.11
CA GLY A 66 7.02 -0.74 -4.72
C GLY A 66 8.36 -0.12 -4.32
N THR A 67 9.34 -0.09 -5.21
CA THR A 67 10.72 0.36 -4.93
C THR A 67 11.18 1.42 -5.91
N ALA A 68 12.17 2.21 -5.50
CA ALA A 68 12.88 3.10 -6.39
C ALA A 68 14.00 2.32 -7.09
N VAL A 69 13.70 1.80 -8.28
CA VAL A 69 14.58 0.86 -9.02
C VAL A 69 15.96 1.43 -9.33
N ARG A 70 16.09 2.76 -9.42
CA ARG A 70 17.36 3.45 -9.68
C ARG A 70 18.22 3.65 -8.43
N LEU A 71 17.69 3.32 -7.25
CA LEU A 71 18.38 3.47 -5.98
C LEU A 71 18.95 2.12 -5.52
N THR A 72 20.04 2.18 -4.79
CA THR A 72 20.61 1.05 -4.08
C THR A 72 19.62 0.48 -3.06
N VAL A 73 19.93 -0.72 -2.56
CA VAL A 73 19.17 -1.34 -1.47
C VAL A 73 19.19 -0.44 -0.23
N GLU A 74 20.35 0.11 0.13
CA GLU A 74 20.50 1.00 1.30
C GLU A 74 19.61 2.23 1.19
N GLU A 75 19.58 2.88 0.03
CA GLU A 75 18.75 4.06 -0.22
C GLU A 75 17.25 3.73 -0.18
N ASN A 76 16.82 2.60 -0.73
CA ASN A 76 15.43 2.15 -0.62
C ASN A 76 15.03 1.90 0.85
N LEU A 77 15.92 1.29 1.63
CA LEU A 77 15.71 1.05 3.06
C LEU A 77 15.66 2.37 3.85
N ALA A 78 16.52 3.34 3.53
CA ALA A 78 16.49 4.67 4.13
C ALA A 78 15.16 5.39 3.86
N LEU A 79 14.64 5.33 2.62
CA LEU A 79 13.32 5.86 2.27
C LEU A 79 12.19 5.18 3.05
N ALA A 80 12.23 3.86 3.18
CA ALA A 80 11.26 3.08 3.93
C ALA A 80 11.29 3.43 5.43
N TYR A 81 12.48 3.57 6.01
CA TYR A 81 12.69 3.93 7.41
C TYR A 81 12.14 5.33 7.75
N LYS A 82 12.26 6.28 6.81
CA LYS A 82 11.73 7.65 6.96
C LYS A 82 10.23 7.77 6.62
N ARG A 83 9.56 6.68 6.25
CA ARG A 83 8.13 6.72 5.88
C ARG A 83 7.28 7.11 7.10
N GLY A 84 6.41 8.11 6.91
CA GLY A 84 5.54 8.62 7.99
C GLY A 84 6.18 9.64 8.92
N GLN A 85 7.50 9.90 8.80
CA GLN A 85 8.21 10.90 9.59
C GLN A 85 8.19 12.28 8.90
N ALA A 86 8.37 13.35 9.67
CA ALA A 86 8.59 14.69 9.13
C ALA A 86 9.85 14.70 8.26
N ARG A 87 9.76 15.34 7.08
CA ARG A 87 10.84 15.37 6.10
C ARG A 87 11.49 16.75 6.09
N GLY A 88 12.82 16.78 6.08
CA GLY A 88 13.64 17.96 5.87
C GLY A 88 14.87 17.58 5.04
N PHE A 89 15.71 18.57 4.71
CA PHE A 89 16.94 18.31 3.98
C PHE A 89 18.00 17.74 4.94
N SER A 90 18.36 16.48 4.71
CA SER A 90 19.42 15.77 5.46
C SER A 90 20.00 14.66 4.60
N THR A 91 21.19 14.17 4.95
CA THR A 91 21.81 13.02 4.30
C THR A 91 20.98 11.75 4.53
N GLY A 92 20.53 11.11 3.45
CA GLY A 92 19.71 9.89 3.52
C GLY A 92 20.51 8.61 3.75
N VAL A 93 21.73 8.55 3.23
CA VAL A 93 22.70 7.46 3.38
C VAL A 93 24.09 8.07 3.55
N LYS A 94 25.03 7.34 4.14
CA LYS A 94 26.42 7.81 4.23
C LYS A 94 26.99 7.81 2.80
N SER A 95 27.73 8.87 2.43
CA SER A 95 28.56 8.77 1.23
C SER A 95 29.56 7.65 1.46
N LYS A 96 29.68 6.75 0.49
CA LYS A 96 30.93 6.00 0.35
C LYS A 96 32.07 6.97 0.08
#